data_AF-A0AAD4GG49-F1
#
_entry.id   AF-A0AAD4GG49-F1
#
_cell.length_a   1.000
_cell.length_b   1.000
_cell.length_c   1.000
_cell.angle_alpha   90.00
_cell.angle_beta   90.00
_cell.angle_gamma   90.00
#
_symmetry.space_group_name_H-M   'P 1'
#
loop_
_entity.id
_entity.type
_entity.pdbx_description
1 polymer ?
#
loop_
_entity_poly.entity_id
_entity_poly.type
_entity_poly.pdbx_seq_one_letter_code
_entity_poly.pdbx_strand_id
1 'polypeptide(L)'
;YGDLKKIFVLPLPPDAYWGSLSDTTLILALIVPWNTKGKSATEGNVYMGSRLASVITDVQNLEVVVGLVKTRGRWGIIDRMPGTVSAQFTDDERMVDSTND
;
A
#
# COMPACT_ATOMS: atom_id res chain seq x y z
N TYR A 1 2.49 -3.99 -4.02
CA TYR A 1 1.25 -3.63 -3.28
C TYR A 1 0.92 -4.66 -2.21
N GLY A 2 0.60 -4.22 -1.00
CA GLY A 2 0.29 -5.11 0.12
C GLY A 2 -0.26 -4.34 1.31
N ASP A 3 -0.76 -5.07 2.30
CA ASP A 3 -1.08 -4.44 3.59
C ASP A 3 0.16 -4.47 4.47
N LEU A 4 0.50 -3.32 5.04
CA LEU A 4 1.36 -3.27 6.21
C LEU A 4 0.63 -3.86 7.42
N LYS A 5 1.21 -4.88 8.05
CA LYS A 5 0.64 -5.52 9.25
C LYS A 5 1.35 -5.13 10.53
N LYS A 6 2.67 -4.99 10.47
CA LYS A 6 3.48 -4.67 11.64
C LYS A 6 4.79 -4.01 11.22
N ILE A 7 5.28 -3.10 12.06
CA ILE A 7 6.63 -2.57 12.01
C ILE A 7 7.41 -3.16 13.18
N PHE A 8 8.63 -3.61 12.92
CA PHE A 8 9.60 -4.01 13.92
C PHE A 8 10.71 -2.99 13.95
N VAL A 9 11.12 -2.60 15.15
CA VAL A 9 12.26 -1.72 15.39
C VAL A 9 13.28 -2.53 16.17
N LEU A 10 14.44 -2.77 15.56
CA LEU A 10 15.46 -3.68 16.05
C LEU A 10 16.77 -2.92 16.24
N PRO A 11 17.03 -2.39 17.46
CA PRO A 11 18.34 -1.85 17.78
C PRO A 11 19.37 -2.98 17.77
N LEU A 12 20.44 -2.80 17.01
CA LEU A 12 21.55 -3.75 16.92
C LEU A 12 22.69 -3.31 17.83
N PRO A 13 23.28 -4.23 18.62
CA PRO A 13 24.40 -3.89 19.47
C PRO A 13 25.65 -3.56 18.64
N PRO A 14 26.62 -2.82 19.22
CA PRO A 14 27.94 -2.63 18.64
C PRO A 14 28.74 -3.94 18.71
N ASP A 15 28.53 -4.82 17.73
CA ASP A 15 29.18 -6.12 17.59
C ASP A 15 29.72 -6.29 16.15
N ALA A 16 30.90 -6.90 16.02
CA ALA A 16 31.55 -7.14 14.72
C ALA A 16 30.76 -8.10 13.81
N TYR A 17 29.94 -8.98 14.39
CA TYR A 17 29.03 -9.88 13.67
C TYR A 17 28.11 -9.13 12.71
N TRP A 18 27.62 -7.95 13.12
CA TRP A 18 26.69 -7.14 12.33
C TRP A 18 27.37 -6.34 11.20
N GLY A 19 28.70 -6.31 11.14
CA GLY A 19 29.45 -5.59 10.12
C GLY A 19 29.01 -4.12 10.02
N SER A 20 28.61 -3.67 8.83
CA SER A 20 28.16 -2.30 8.58
C SER A 20 26.83 -1.94 9.25
N LEU A 21 26.10 -2.92 9.80
CA LEU A 21 24.86 -2.70 10.54
C LEU A 21 25.07 -2.58 12.04
N SER A 22 26.32 -2.73 12.51
CA SER A 22 26.68 -2.59 13.92
C SER A 22 26.33 -1.19 14.44
N ASP A 23 25.79 -1.13 15.67
CA ASP A 23 25.35 0.11 16.32
C ASP A 23 24.28 0.91 15.53
N THR A 24 23.46 0.21 14.74
CA THR A 24 22.34 0.82 13.99
C THR A 24 20.98 0.29 14.48
N THR A 25 19.90 0.93 14.03
CA THR A 25 18.54 0.41 14.25
C THR A 25 17.95 -0.02 12.90
N LEU A 26 17.64 -1.31 12.77
CA LEU A 26 16.90 -1.83 11.63
C LEU A 26 15.40 -1.62 11.84
N ILE A 27 14.72 -1.11 10.80
CA ILE A 27 13.26 -0.97 10.80
C ILE A 27 12.72 -1.90 9.72
N LEU A 28 12.03 -2.95 10.15
CA LEU A 28 11.47 -3.96 9.26
C LEU A 28 9.95 -3.87 9.22
N ALA A 29 9.36 -4.19 8.08
CA ALA A 29 7.93 -4.23 7.87
C ALA A 29 7.46 -5.65 7.52
N LEU A 30 6.47 -6.14 8.28
CA LEU A 30 5.67 -7.30 7.88
C LEU A 30 4.57 -6.83 6.95
N ILE A 31 4.59 -7.32 5.71
CA ILE A 31 3.57 -7.03 4.72
C ILE A 31 2.86 -8.29 4.26
N VAL A 32 1.58 -8.18 3.93
CA VAL A 32 0.80 -9.23 3.25
C VAL A 32 0.52 -8.75 1.83
N PRO A 33 1.32 -9.19 0.84
CA PRO A 33 1.16 -8.74 -0.54
C PRO A 33 -0.18 -9.16 -1.12
N TRP A 34 -0.69 -8.32 -2.02
CA TRP A 34 -1.81 -8.67 -2.89
C TRP A 34 -1.29 -9.29 -4.18
N ASN A 35 -1.97 -10.31 -4.69
CA ASN A 35 -1.70 -10.83 -6.02
C ASN A 35 -2.20 -9.82 -7.07
N THR A 36 -1.27 -9.15 -7.73
CA THR A 36 -1.56 -8.21 -8.84
C THR A 36 -1.23 -8.79 -10.21
N LYS A 37 -0.92 -10.10 -10.30
CA LYS A 37 -0.50 -10.79 -11.52
C LYS A 37 0.69 -10.11 -12.22
N GLY A 38 1.61 -9.54 -11.44
CA GLY A 38 2.81 -8.85 -11.94
C GLY A 38 2.55 -7.47 -12.56
N LYS A 39 1.34 -6.92 -12.43
CA LYS A 39 1.02 -5.59 -12.98
C LYS A 39 1.42 -4.46 -12.03
N SER A 40 1.87 -3.35 -12.61
CA SER A 40 2.13 -2.09 -11.92
C SER A 40 0.99 -1.09 -12.13
N ALA A 41 0.60 -0.37 -11.08
CA ALA A 41 -0.43 0.65 -11.15
C ALA A 41 0.08 1.97 -11.75
N THR A 42 1.41 2.13 -11.87
CA THR A 42 2.02 3.22 -12.64
C THR A 42 1.85 3.03 -14.15
N GLU A 43 1.63 1.81 -14.61
CA GLU A 43 1.52 1.44 -16.04
C GLU A 43 0.06 1.27 -16.49
N GLY A 44 -0.89 1.23 -15.56
CA GLY A 44 -2.31 1.09 -15.86
C GLY A 44 -3.14 0.52 -14.70
N ASN A 45 -4.37 0.10 -15.00
CA ASN A 45 -5.28 -0.39 -13.97
C ASN A 45 -4.78 -1.71 -13.34
N VAL A 46 -4.57 -1.68 -12.02
CA VAL A 46 -4.25 -2.87 -11.21
C VAL A 46 -5.40 -3.20 -10.28
N TYR A 47 -5.82 -4.46 -10.35
CA TYR A 47 -6.86 -5.02 -9.49
C TYR A 47 -6.25 -5.96 -8.47
N MET A 48 -6.77 -5.89 -7.25
CA MET A 48 -6.33 -6.75 -6.15
C MET A 48 -6.98 -8.13 -6.27
N GLY A 49 -6.16 -9.17 -6.33
CA GLY A 49 -6.59 -10.58 -6.28
C GLY A 49 -6.63 -11.12 -4.86
N SER A 50 -6.24 -12.38 -4.68
CA SER A 50 -6.07 -12.99 -3.35
C SER A 50 -4.83 -12.43 -2.64
N ARG A 51 -4.74 -12.68 -1.33
CA ARG A 51 -3.50 -12.46 -0.56
C ARG A 51 -2.45 -13.50 -0.90
N LEU A 52 -1.20 -13.09 -0.85
CA LEU A 52 -0.03 -13.96 -0.89
C LEU A 52 0.49 -14.20 0.53
N ALA A 53 1.49 -15.08 0.64
CA ALA A 53 2.20 -15.32 1.89
C ALA A 53 2.81 -14.02 2.43
N SER A 54 2.87 -13.89 3.76
CA SER A 54 3.45 -12.72 4.40
C SER A 54 4.96 -12.68 4.17
N VAL A 55 5.51 -11.47 4.02
CA VAL A 55 6.96 -11.27 3.87
C VAL A 55 7.42 -10.17 4.83
N ILE A 56 8.65 -10.31 5.33
CA ILE A 56 9.33 -9.27 6.10
C ILE A 56 10.35 -8.63 5.16
N THR A 57 10.36 -7.31 5.09
CA THR A 57 11.31 -6.53 4.30
C THR A 57 11.77 -5.31 5.08
N ASP A 58 12.89 -4.72 4.69
CA ASP A 58 13.30 -3.41 5.18
C ASP A 58 12.24 -2.36 4.83
N VAL A 59 11.90 -1.48 5.78
CA VAL A 59 10.90 -0.42 5.55
C VAL A 59 11.31 0.54 4.43
N GLN A 60 12.62 0.70 4.18
CA GLN A 60 13.16 1.51 3.09
C GLN A 60 12.78 0.99 1.70
N ASN A 61 12.45 -0.31 1.60
CA ASN A 61 11.99 -0.92 0.35
C ASN A 61 10.48 -0.70 0.11
N LEU A 62 9.78 -0.04 1.03
CA LEU A 62 8.36 0.24 0.87
C LEU A 62 8.16 1.58 0.16
N GLU A 63 7.59 1.51 -1.04
CA GLU A 63 7.11 2.69 -1.74
C GLU A 63 5.69 3.04 -1.23
N VAL A 64 5.54 4.31 -0.85
CA VAL A 64 4.39 5.14 -0.38
C VAL A 64 2.98 4.49 -0.30
N VAL A 65 2.15 5.06 0.59
CA VAL A 65 0.71 4.77 0.71
C VAL A 65 -0.05 4.97 -0.61
N VAL A 66 -0.62 3.89 -1.13
CA VAL A 66 -1.52 3.89 -2.29
C VAL A 66 -2.98 4.04 -1.86
N GLY A 67 -3.75 4.81 -2.64
CA GLY A 67 -5.19 4.89 -2.45
C GLY A 67 -5.87 3.62 -2.95
N LEU A 68 -6.95 3.20 -2.28
CA LEU A 68 -7.77 2.08 -2.74
C LEU A 68 -9.14 2.60 -3.17
N VAL A 69 -9.64 2.11 -4.30
CA VAL A 69 -10.99 2.43 -4.78
C VAL A 69 -11.77 1.16 -5.04
N LYS A 70 -13.04 1.14 -4.65
CA LYS A 70 -13.96 0.03 -4.94
C LYS A 70 -14.92 0.47 -6.04
N THR A 71 -14.92 -0.25 -7.16
CA THR A 71 -15.84 0.01 -8.29
C THR A 71 -16.30 -1.30 -8.92
N ARG A 72 -17.59 -1.38 -9.30
CA ARG A 72 -18.20 -2.57 -9.95
C ARG A 72 -17.86 -3.89 -9.25
N GLY A 73 -17.86 -3.88 -7.91
CA GLY A 73 -17.56 -5.06 -7.09
C GLY A 73 -16.09 -5.46 -6.98
N ARG A 74 -15.14 -4.65 -7.46
CA ARG A 74 -13.70 -4.95 -7.40
C ARG A 74 -12.91 -3.83 -6.73
N TRP A 75 -11.86 -4.20 -6.01
CA TRP A 75 -10.89 -3.26 -5.44
C TRP A 75 -9.76 -3.02 -6.45
N GLY A 76 -9.50 -1.74 -6.73
CA GLY A 76 -8.41 -1.26 -7.57
C GLY A 76 -7.45 -0.37 -6.78
N ILE A 77 -6.23 -0.26 -7.30
CA ILE A 77 -5.16 0.55 -6.70
C ILE A 77 -5.06 1.87 -7.46
N ILE A 78 -5.06 2.98 -6.72
CA ILE A 78 -4.70 4.31 -7.20
C ILE A 78 -3.32 4.62 -6.64
N ASP A 79 -2.33 4.49 -7.50
CA ASP A 79 -0.95 4.80 -7.16
C ASP A 79 -0.62 6.25 -7.50
N ARG A 80 0.13 6.93 -6.63
CA ARG A 80 0.49 8.33 -6.83
C ARG A 80 1.64 8.36 -7.83
N MET A 81 1.38 8.74 -9.07
CA MET A 81 2.49 9.13 -9.94
C MET A 81 3.14 10.41 -9.38
N PRO A 82 4.48 10.49 -9.32
CA PRO A 82 5.15 11.76 -9.07
C PRO A 82 4.72 12.77 -10.15
N GLY A 83 4.11 13.89 -9.75
CA GLY A 83 3.74 14.99 -10.66
C GLY A 83 2.26 15.09 -11.04
N THR A 84 1.41 14.10 -10.73
CA THR A 84 -0.03 14.18 -11.03
C THR A 84 -0.85 13.70 -9.84
N VAL A 85 -1.28 14.63 -8.98
CA VAL A 85 -2.40 14.40 -8.07
C VAL A 85 -3.42 15.50 -8.26
N SER A 86 -4.62 15.11 -8.66
CA SER A 86 -5.85 15.82 -8.35
C SER A 86 -6.92 14.77 -8.08
N ALA A 87 -7.10 14.41 -6.80
CA ALA A 87 -8.35 13.81 -6.36
C ALA A 87 -9.30 14.98 -6.02
N GLN A 88 -10.19 15.32 -6.96
CA GLN A 88 -11.34 16.16 -6.67
C GLN A 88 -12.53 15.24 -6.36
N PHE A 89 -13.04 15.37 -5.15
CA PHE A 89 -14.34 14.80 -4.76
C PHE A 89 -15.37 15.92 -4.92
N THR A 90 -16.43 15.67 -5.67
CA THR A 90 -17.59 16.55 -5.73
C THR A 90 -18.57 16.14 -4.65
N ASP A 91 -19.18 17.11 -3.97
CA ASP A 91 -20.18 16.86 -2.93
C ASP A 91 -21.39 16.10 -3.49
N ASP A 92 -21.90 15.17 -2.67
CA ASP A 92 -23.09 14.36 -2.95
C ASP A 92 -24.30 15.25 -3.26
N GLU A 93 -24.66 15.38 -4.54
CA GLU A 93 -25.97 15.88 -4.93
C GLU A 93 -27.01 14.77 -4.73
N ARG A 94 -27.55 14.76 -3.51
CA ARG A 94 -28.92 14.40 -3.10
C ARG A 94 -29.66 13.41 -4.02
N MET A 95 -29.86 12.19 -3.50
CA MET A 95 -31.03 11.37 -3.83
C MET A 95 -32.29 12.23 -3.73
N VAL A 96 -32.88 12.59 -4.87
CA VAL A 96 -34.28 13.03 -4.92
C VAL A 96 -35.11 11.77 -5.05
N ASP A 97 -35.58 11.26 -3.91
CA ASP A 97 -36.71 10.34 -3.89
C ASP A 97 -37.94 11.14 -4.36
N SER A 98 -38.43 10.81 -5.55
CA SER A 98 -39.69 11.35 -6.06
C SER A 98 -40.75 10.28 -5.90
N THR A 99 -41.21 10.12 -4.66
CA THR A 99 -42.57 9.67 -4.41
C THR A 99 -43.48 10.90 -4.52
N ASN A 100 -44.42 10.87 -5.47
CA ASN A 100 -45.60 11.72 -5.42
C ASN A 100 -46.80 10.91 -5.94
N ASP A 101 -47.78 10.78 -5.05
CA ASP A 101 -49.22 10.45 -5.16
C ASP A 101 -49.79 9.94 -6.50
#